data_AF-A0A8J6MT74-F1
#
_entry.id   AF-A0A8J6MT74-F1
#
_cell.length_a   1.000
_cell.length_b   1.000
_cell.length_c   1.000
_cell.angle_alpha   90.00
_cell.angle_beta   90.00
_cell.angle_gamma   90.00
#
_symmetry.space_group_name_H-M   'P 1'
#
loop_
_entity.id
_entity.type
_entity.pdbx_description
1 polymer ?
#
loop_
_entity_poly.entity_id
_entity_poly.type
_entity_poly.pdbx_seq_one_letter_code
_entity_poly.pdbx_strand_id
1 'polypeptide(L)' 'MGYQIQDKFVIAIASSALFDLSESDSVFQTSGEEEYRKFQREHEKEILGKGVAFPLIKRLLRMNSTEPTDQPVEVV' A
#
# COMPACT_ATOMS: atom_id res chain seq x y z
N MET A 1 -3.40 -14.07 -15.12
CA MET A 1 -3.14 -13.22 -16.31
C MET A 1 -1.97 -12.34 -15.93
N GLY A 2 -0.80 -12.49 -16.57
CA GLY A 2 0.41 -11.78 -16.15
C GLY A 2 0.28 -10.29 -16.48
N TYR A 3 0.56 -9.42 -15.51
CA TYR A 3 0.63 -7.98 -15.75
C TYR A 3 1.83 -7.70 -16.66
N GLN A 4 1.58 -7.15 -17.85
CA GLN A 4 2.63 -6.70 -18.75
C GLN A 4 3.15 -5.34 -18.26
N ILE A 5 4.18 -5.39 -17.43
CA ILE A 5 4.76 -4.21 -16.77
C ILE A 5 5.93 -3.58 -17.54
N GLN A 6 6.43 -4.26 -18.58
CA GLN A 6 7.61 -3.84 -19.33
C GLN A 6 7.49 -2.45 -20.00
N ASP A 7 6.27 -2.02 -20.30
CA ASP A 7 5.99 -0.71 -20.92
C ASP A 7 5.47 0.33 -19.91
N LYS A 8 5.54 0.04 -18.60
CA LYS A 8 5.04 0.92 -17.53
C LYS A 8 6.15 1.43 -16.63
N PHE A 9 5.94 2.61 -16.06
CA PHE A 9 6.69 3.10 -14.92
C PHE A 9 6.17 2.42 -13.63
N VAL A 10 6.88 1.37 -13.21
CA VAL A 10 6.52 0.56 -12.04
C VAL A 10 7.20 1.11 -10.79
N ILE A 11 6.40 1.29 -9.73
CA ILE A 11 6.87 1.75 -8.43
C ILE A 11 6.62 0.64 -7.42
N ALA A 12 7.70 -0.01 -6.95
CA ALA A 12 7.63 -0.91 -5.81
C ALA A 12 7.61 -0.09 -4.52
N ILE A 13 6.60 -0.27 -3.66
CA ILE A 13 6.47 0.50 -2.43
C ILE A 13 6.14 -0.35 -1.20
N ALA A 14 6.79 -0.05 -0.08
CA ALA A 14 6.43 -0.67 1.19
C ALA A 14 5.01 -0.27 1.61
N SER A 15 4.22 -1.22 2.09
CA SER A 15 2.85 -0.96 2.57
C SER A 15 2.83 0.09 3.70
N SER A 16 3.84 0.09 4.59
CA SER A 16 4.00 1.09 5.66
C SER A 16 4.34 2.50 5.17
N ALA A 17 4.86 2.64 3.96
CA ALA A 17 5.04 3.97 3.35
C ALA A 17 3.73 4.49 2.76
N LEU A 18 2.89 3.59 2.22
CA LEU A 18 1.61 3.94 1.60
C LEU A 18 0.49 4.12 2.63
N PHE A 19 0.49 3.32 3.69
CA PHE A 19 -0.53 3.29 4.74
C PHE A 19 0.09 3.48 6.11
N ASP A 20 -0.68 4.09 7.01
CA ASP A 20 -0.30 4.21 8.41
C ASP A 20 -0.47 2.87 9.11
N LEU A 21 0.66 2.26 9.50
CA LEU A 21 0.74 1.00 10.23
C LEU A 21 1.33 1.19 11.63
N SER A 22 1.41 2.43 12.14
CA SER A 22 2.10 2.76 13.39
C SER A 22 1.56 2.01 14.61
N GLU A 23 0.25 1.81 14.68
CA GLU A 23 -0.39 1.05 15.76
C GLU A 23 -0.05 -0.44 15.69
N SER A 24 -0.18 -1.03 14.50
CA SER A 24 0.19 -2.43 14.25
C SER A 24 1.67 -2.69 14.54
N ASP A 25 2.56 -1.78 14.13
CA ASP A 25 3.99 -1.85 14.44
C ASP A 25 4.24 -1.73 15.95
N SER A 26 3.55 -0.81 16.63
CA SER A 26 3.67 -0.66 18.08
C SER A 26 3.31 -1.96 18.82
N VAL A 27 2.21 -2.62 18.45
CA VAL A 27 1.81 -3.92 19.01
C VAL A 27 2.88 -4.98 18.78
N PHE A 28 3.45 -5.02 17.58
CA PHE A 28 4.53 -5.97 17.26
C PHE A 28 5.78 -5.72 18.13
N GLN A 29 6.20 -4.46 18.29
CA GLN A 29 7.37 -4.12 19.09
C GLN A 29 7.16 -4.38 20.59
N THR A 30 5.97 -4.12 21.13
CA THR A 30 5.71 -4.25 22.57
C THR A 30 5.28 -5.64 23.00
N SER A 31 4.51 -6.34 22.16
CA SER A 31 3.76 -7.54 22.53
C SER A 31 4.15 -8.77 21.71
N GLY A 32 5.03 -8.60 20.71
CA GLY A 32 5.54 -9.67 19.87
C GLY A 32 4.56 -10.15 18.79
N GLU A 33 4.97 -11.19 18.08
CA GLU A 33 4.30 -11.64 16.85
C GLU A 33 2.89 -12.21 17.09
N GLU A 34 2.67 -12.94 18.18
CA GLU A 34 1.38 -13.59 18.44
C GLU A 34 0.26 -12.57 18.65
N GLU A 35 0.50 -11.57 19.51
CA GLU A 35 -0.45 -10.48 19.75
C GLU A 35 -0.63 -9.59 18.52
N TYR A 36 0.45 -9.31 17.78
CA TYR A 36 0.35 -8.62 16.49
C TYR A 36 -0.59 -9.32 15.50
N ARG A 37 -0.49 -10.65 15.37
CA ARG A 37 -1.36 -11.45 14.50
C ARG A 37 -2.82 -11.40 14.95
N LYS A 38 -3.06 -11.39 16.26
CA LYS A 38 -4.41 -11.28 16.82
C LYS A 38 -4.99 -9.88 16.57
N PHE A 39 -4.21 -8.84 16.85
CA PHE A 39 -4.55 -7.45 16.59
C PHE A 39 -4.95 -7.22 15.12
N GLN A 40 -4.14 -7.70 14.17
CA GLN A 40 -4.48 -7.57 12.75
C GLN A 40 -5.76 -8.29 12.34
N ARG A 41 -6.07 -9.46 12.92
CA ARG A 41 -7.33 -10.16 12.64
C ARG A 41 -8.54 -9.41 13.19
N GLU A 42 -8.40 -8.82 14.37
CA GLU A 42 -9.47 -8.05 15.00
C GLU A 42 -9.77 -6.75 14.22
N HIS A 43 -8.73 -6.13 13.64
CA HIS A 43 -8.82 -4.85 12.91
C HIS A 43 -8.78 -5.03 11.38
N GLU A 44 -8.97 -6.26 10.85
CA GLU A 44 -8.85 -6.57 9.41
C GLU A 44 -9.79 -5.72 8.54
N LYS A 45 -10.95 -5.35 9.07
CA LYS A 45 -11.98 -4.57 8.37
C LYS A 45 -11.80 -3.07 8.51
N GLU A 46 -10.81 -2.63 9.28
CA GLU A 46 -10.54 -1.22 9.51
C GLU A 46 -9.69 -0.66 8.39
N ILE A 47 -10.10 0.50 7.88
CA ILE A 47 -9.40 1.16 6.79
C ILE A 47 -8.18 1.87 7.37
N LEU A 48 -6.99 1.46 6.93
CA LEU A 48 -5.75 2.08 7.35
C LEU A 48 -5.69 3.57 6.98
N GLY A 49 -5.02 4.33 7.85
CA GLY A 49 -4.69 5.72 7.60
C GLY A 49 -3.75 5.89 6.39
N LYS A 50 -3.59 7.12 5.93
CA LYS A 50 -2.66 7.43 4.83
C LYS A 50 -1.24 7.51 5.37
N GLY A 51 -0.34 6.74 4.76
CA GLY A 51 1.09 6.83 5.01
C GLY A 51 1.73 8.03 4.31
N VAL A 52 3.01 8.25 4.62
CA VAL A 52 3.80 9.40 4.13
C VAL A 52 3.87 9.49 2.60
N ALA A 53 3.88 8.36 1.90
CA ALA A 53 3.99 8.31 0.43
C ALA A 53 2.63 8.41 -0.28
N PHE A 54 1.51 8.30 0.44
CA PHE A 54 0.18 8.29 -0.14
C PHE A 54 -0.10 9.49 -1.07
N PRO A 55 0.23 10.75 -0.70
CA PRO A 55 -0.02 11.89 -1.58
C PRO A 55 0.78 11.84 -2.89
N LEU A 56 2.01 11.32 -2.84
CA LEU A 56 2.87 11.17 -4.02
C LEU A 56 2.31 10.11 -4.96
N ILE A 57 2.04 8.91 -4.43
CA ILE A 57 1.50 7.80 -5.21
C ILE A 57 0.16 8.16 -5.84
N LYS A 58 -0.73 8.83 -5.08
CA LYS A 58 -2.00 9.32 -5.61
C LYS A 58 -1.81 10.29 -6.79
N ARG A 59 -0.77 11.14 -6.77
CA ARG A 59 -0.49 12.06 -7.89
C ARG A 59 0.07 11.34 -9.10
N LEU A 60 0.94 10.36 -8.90
CA LEU A 60 1.52 9.57 -10.00
C LEU A 60 0.44 8.73 -10.70
N LEU A 61 -0.42 8.07 -9.93
CA LEU A 61 -1.56 7.31 -10.48
C LEU A 61 -2.57 8.19 -11.22
N ARG A 62 -2.67 9.48 -10.89
CA ARG A 62 -3.52 10.44 -11.64
C ARG A 62 -3.00 10.77 -13.04
N MET A 63 -1.80 10.35 -13.39
CA MET A 63 -1.31 10.44 -14.78
C MET A 63 -1.91 9.37 -15.67
N ASN A 64 -2.50 8.31 -15.10
CA ASN A 64 -3.19 7.30 -15.89
C ASN A 64 -4.47 7.86 -16.52
N SER A 65 -4.72 7.45 -17.76
CA SER A 65 -5.93 7.79 -18.52
C SER A 65 -7.15 7.01 -18.02
N THR A 66 -8.34 7.39 -18.50
CA THR A 66 -9.57 6.59 -18.34
C THR A 66 -9.56 5.32 -19.19
N GLU A 67 -8.75 5.29 -20.26
CA GLU A 67 -8.62 4.13 -21.13
C GLU A 67 -7.76 3.03 -20.47
N PRO A 68 -8.24 1.79 -20.34
CA PRO A 68 -7.49 0.70 -19.69
C PRO A 68 -6.13 0.39 -20.33
N THR A 69 -5.98 0.70 -21.62
CA THR A 69 -4.74 0.50 -22.38
C THR A 69 -3.71 1.61 -22.17
N ASP A 70 -4.09 2.72 -21.55
CA ASP A 70 -3.25 3.91 -21.35
C ASP A 70 -3.04 4.16 -19.84
N GLN A 71 -2.31 3.24 -19.22
CA GLN A 71 -1.95 3.25 -17.81
C GLN A 71 -0.42 3.20 -17.66
N PRO A 72 0.28 4.32 -17.90
CA PRO A 72 1.74 4.38 -17.87
C PRO A 72 2.34 4.19 -16.47
N VAL A 73 1.56 4.33 -15.39
CA VAL A 73 2.04 4.17 -14.00
C VAL A 73 1.39 2.97 -13.33
N GLU A 74 2.21 2.14 -12.71
CA GLU A 74 1.79 1.00 -11.90
C GLU A 74 2.47 1.06 -10.52
N VAL A 75 1.76 0.66 -9.48
CA VAL A 75 2.29 0.60 -8.11
C VAL A 75 2.11 -0.82 -7.60
N VAL A 76 3.21 -1.42 -7.15
CA VAL A 76 3.28 -2.83 -6.73
C VAL A 76 3.78 -2.93 -5.29
#